data_AF-A0A7J6P9H4-F1
#
_entry.id   AF-A0A7J6P9H4-F1
#
_cell.length_a   1.000
_cell.length_b   1.000
_cell.length_c   1.000
_cell.angle_alpha   90.00
_cell.angle_beta   90.00
_cell.angle_gamma   90.00
#
_symmetry.space_group_name_H-M   'P 1'
#
loop_
_entity.id
_entity.type
_entity.pdbx_description
1 polymer ?
#
loop_
_entity_poly.entity_id
_entity_poly.type
_entity_poly.pdbx_seq_one_letter_code
_entity_poly.pdbx_strand_id
1 'polypeptide(L)'
;MSAPISSPTTPLANQAVADKLSDMSFRFPQFLMAEGLHPGNVLEYFYQSPFYLQLDGPESLNDKVRKNELRPDEVPYTEGTVYELVGMNKEAEAGNVPLSIFVIQRVKQRKAGFRTGPGGQPVPCRRAAQQMFYIIAGNAYKAPCLGRLLERQLTMAFTRVDDILNTCKETFGMSSSGLLQGDDNELTEKALGKHGGCGSVAR
;
A
#
# COMPACT_ATOMS: atom_id res chain seq x y z
N MET A 1 20.68 15.29 -39.74
CA MET A 1 19.46 14.63 -39.25
C MET A 1 19.81 13.96 -37.94
N SER A 2 19.52 14.62 -36.81
CA SER A 2 19.92 14.16 -35.48
C SER A 2 18.74 13.41 -34.84
N ALA A 3 18.96 12.16 -34.46
CA ALA A 3 17.96 11.35 -33.75
C ALA A 3 17.80 11.85 -32.29
N PRO A 4 16.58 11.87 -31.74
CA PRO A 4 16.37 12.23 -30.35
C PRO A 4 16.88 11.10 -29.44
N ILE A 5 17.73 11.47 -28.49
CA ILE A 5 18.26 10.60 -27.44
C ILE A 5 17.12 10.36 -26.46
N SER A 6 16.62 9.13 -26.41
CA SER A 6 15.66 8.68 -25.39
C SER A 6 16.31 8.70 -24.01
N SER A 7 15.83 9.59 -23.14
CA SER A 7 16.27 9.71 -21.76
C SER A 7 16.08 8.39 -20.99
N PRO A 8 17.04 7.95 -20.17
CA PRO A 8 16.87 6.79 -19.32
C PRO A 8 15.91 7.14 -18.16
N THR A 9 14.66 6.69 -18.27
CA THR A 9 13.67 6.81 -17.18
C THR A 9 14.20 6.08 -15.95
N THR A 10 14.50 6.84 -14.90
CA THR A 10 15.19 6.38 -13.68
C THR A 10 14.27 5.46 -12.87
N PRO A 11 14.62 4.19 -12.61
CA PRO A 11 13.78 3.25 -11.86
C PRO A 11 13.54 3.67 -10.39
N LEU A 12 14.43 4.49 -9.82
CA LEU A 12 14.36 4.96 -8.42
C LEU A 12 13.22 5.96 -8.17
N ALA A 13 12.93 6.86 -9.12
CA ALA A 13 11.87 7.86 -8.95
C ALA A 13 10.48 7.23 -8.87
N ASN A 14 10.24 6.21 -9.70
CA ASN A 14 8.97 5.47 -9.71
C ASN A 14 8.76 4.66 -8.43
N GLN A 15 9.85 4.24 -7.76
CA GLN A 15 9.75 3.48 -6.52
C GLN A 15 9.28 4.38 -5.35
N ALA A 16 9.83 5.59 -5.23
CA ALA A 16 9.44 6.53 -4.17
C ALA A 16 7.98 6.97 -4.28
N VAL A 17 7.50 7.25 -5.51
CA VAL A 17 6.08 7.55 -5.77
C VAL A 17 5.22 6.34 -5.46
N ALA A 18 5.64 5.15 -5.89
CA ALA A 18 4.92 3.92 -5.59
C ALA A 18 4.81 3.68 -4.07
N ASP A 19 5.84 4.01 -3.29
CA ASP A 19 5.83 3.84 -1.85
C ASP A 19 4.83 4.80 -1.19
N LYS A 20 4.81 6.06 -1.61
CA LYS A 20 3.81 7.05 -1.16
C LYS A 20 2.37 6.59 -1.45
N LEU A 21 2.14 5.98 -2.61
CA LEU A 21 0.83 5.45 -2.99
C LEU A 21 0.41 4.21 -2.20
N SER A 22 1.34 3.54 -1.50
CA SER A 22 1.01 2.27 -0.81
C SER A 22 0.17 2.48 0.44
N ASP A 23 0.26 3.66 1.07
CA ASP A 23 -0.53 4.01 2.27
C ASP A 23 -1.81 4.78 1.94
N MET A 24 -2.08 5.04 0.65
CA MET A 24 -3.24 5.82 0.21
C MET A 24 -4.43 4.91 -0.14
N SER A 25 -5.64 5.38 0.19
CA SER A 25 -6.91 4.85 -0.31
C SER A 25 -7.65 5.91 -1.11
N PHE A 26 -8.30 5.52 -2.19
CA PHE A 26 -9.09 6.43 -3.02
C PHE A 26 -10.53 5.95 -3.15
N ARG A 27 -11.49 6.88 -3.07
CA ARG A 27 -12.90 6.62 -3.33
C ARG A 27 -13.51 7.79 -4.09
N PHE A 28 -14.27 7.51 -5.14
CA PHE A 28 -15.01 8.51 -5.89
C PHE A 28 -16.53 8.31 -5.77
N PRO A 29 -17.18 8.88 -4.75
CA PRO A 29 -18.57 8.59 -4.44
C PRO A 29 -19.54 9.06 -5.53
N GLN A 30 -19.26 10.15 -6.22
CA GLN A 30 -20.12 10.70 -7.26
C GLN A 30 -20.28 9.72 -8.44
N PHE A 31 -19.18 9.09 -8.87
CA PHE A 31 -19.22 8.04 -9.89
C PHE A 31 -20.01 6.82 -9.43
N LEU A 32 -19.76 6.35 -8.19
CA LEU A 32 -20.47 5.19 -7.64
C LEU A 32 -21.98 5.42 -7.53
N MET A 33 -22.42 6.66 -7.30
CA MET A 33 -23.84 7.02 -7.27
C MET A 33 -24.45 7.14 -8.67
N ALA A 34 -23.69 7.63 -9.65
CA ALA A 34 -24.19 7.88 -11.00
C ALA A 34 -24.22 6.61 -11.87
N GLU A 35 -23.16 5.81 -11.84
CA GLU A 35 -22.97 4.67 -12.74
C GLU A 35 -22.92 3.32 -12.01
N GLY A 36 -22.73 3.34 -10.68
CA GLY A 36 -22.40 2.14 -9.93
C GLY A 36 -20.99 1.64 -10.23
N LEU A 37 -20.72 0.37 -9.89
CA LEU A 37 -19.44 -0.26 -10.17
C LEU A 37 -19.65 -1.69 -10.66
N HIS A 38 -19.25 -1.96 -11.89
CA HIS A 38 -19.40 -3.24 -12.57
C HIS A 38 -18.20 -3.50 -13.51
N PRO A 39 -18.05 -4.72 -14.06
CA PRO A 39 -16.85 -5.08 -14.83
C PRO A 39 -16.61 -4.20 -16.05
N GLY A 40 -17.69 -3.72 -16.69
CA GLY A 40 -17.61 -2.81 -17.85
C GLY A 40 -17.08 -1.40 -17.56
N ASN A 41 -17.26 -0.85 -16.35
CA ASN A 41 -16.89 0.54 -16.04
C ASN A 41 -15.79 0.67 -14.97
N VAL A 42 -15.35 -0.44 -14.37
CA VAL A 42 -14.34 -0.40 -13.29
C VAL A 42 -13.01 0.22 -13.71
N LEU A 43 -12.61 0.07 -14.98
CA LEU A 43 -11.42 0.74 -15.49
C LEU A 43 -11.62 2.25 -15.61
N GLU A 44 -12.82 2.70 -16.00
CA GLU A 44 -13.16 4.12 -16.06
C GLU A 44 -13.15 4.76 -14.67
N TYR A 45 -13.70 4.05 -13.68
CA TYR A 45 -13.57 4.41 -12.27
C TYR A 45 -12.10 4.53 -11.86
N PHE A 46 -11.27 3.54 -12.23
CA PHE A 46 -9.85 3.51 -11.87
C PHE A 46 -9.05 4.64 -12.54
N TYR A 47 -9.40 5.06 -13.75
CA TYR A 47 -8.72 6.17 -14.43
C TYR A 47 -8.87 7.51 -13.70
N GLN A 48 -9.91 7.67 -12.88
CA GLN A 48 -10.10 8.85 -12.03
C GLN A 48 -9.24 8.81 -10.76
N SER A 49 -8.59 7.68 -10.47
CA SER A 49 -7.81 7.50 -9.25
C SER A 49 -6.43 8.18 -9.34
N PRO A 50 -5.88 8.63 -8.19
CA PRO A 50 -4.51 9.14 -8.15
C PRO A 50 -3.48 8.06 -8.53
N PHE A 51 -3.82 6.77 -8.38
CA PHE A 51 -2.94 5.67 -8.79
C PHE A 51 -2.68 5.69 -10.29
N TYR A 52 -3.71 5.94 -11.10
CA TYR A 52 -3.56 6.07 -12.54
C TYR A 52 -2.79 7.34 -12.90
N LEU A 53 -3.18 8.49 -12.33
CA LEU A 53 -2.61 9.79 -12.69
C LEU A 53 -1.14 9.97 -12.28
N GLN A 54 -0.74 9.47 -11.10
CA GLN A 54 0.59 9.72 -10.54
C GLN A 54 1.66 8.70 -10.98
N LEU A 55 1.25 7.57 -11.57
CA LEU A 55 2.19 6.59 -12.11
C LEU A 55 2.50 6.94 -13.56
N ASP A 56 1.75 6.39 -14.50
CA ASP A 56 1.95 6.56 -15.94
C ASP A 56 0.64 6.39 -16.73
N GLY A 57 -0.50 6.61 -16.07
CA GLY A 57 -1.82 6.51 -16.69
C GLY A 57 -1.95 7.40 -17.93
N PRO A 58 -1.64 8.71 -17.87
CA PRO A 58 -1.75 9.59 -19.03
C PRO A 58 -0.85 9.22 -20.23
N GLU A 59 0.21 8.45 -20.00
CA GLU A 59 1.12 7.95 -21.04
C GLU A 59 0.82 6.49 -21.44
N SER A 60 -0.13 5.85 -20.75
CA SER A 60 -0.50 4.45 -20.96
C SER A 60 -1.18 4.23 -22.31
N LEU A 61 -1.16 2.99 -22.81
CA LEU A 61 -1.88 2.65 -24.02
C LEU A 61 -3.40 2.77 -23.83
N ASN A 62 -3.90 2.58 -22.61
CA ASN A 62 -5.32 2.81 -22.28
C ASN A 62 -5.73 4.26 -22.58
N ASP A 63 -4.90 5.24 -22.22
CA ASP A 63 -5.18 6.66 -22.47
C ASP A 63 -5.18 6.99 -23.96
N LYS A 64 -4.20 6.44 -24.70
CA LYS A 64 -4.11 6.60 -26.16
C LYS A 64 -5.34 6.03 -26.86
N VAL A 65 -5.84 4.87 -26.42
CA VAL A 65 -7.09 4.30 -26.95
C VAL A 65 -8.27 5.22 -26.64
N ARG A 66 -8.39 5.74 -25.42
CA ARG A 66 -9.48 6.67 -25.03
C ARG A 66 -9.47 7.97 -25.83
N LYS A 67 -8.28 8.45 -26.21
CA LYS A 67 -8.10 9.65 -27.05
C LYS A 67 -8.24 9.37 -28.55
N ASN A 68 -8.54 8.14 -28.95
CA ASN A 68 -8.56 7.68 -30.34
C ASN A 68 -7.20 7.86 -31.07
N GLU A 69 -6.09 7.89 -30.33
CA GLU A 69 -4.72 7.95 -30.87
C GLU A 69 -4.17 6.56 -31.23
N LEU A 70 -4.76 5.51 -30.66
CA LEU A 70 -4.37 4.11 -30.88
C LEU A 70 -5.62 3.24 -31.03
N ARG A 71 -5.65 2.32 -31.99
CA ARG A 71 -6.77 1.37 -32.12
C ARG A 71 -6.66 0.27 -31.07
N PRO A 72 -7.79 -0.23 -30.51
CA PRO A 72 -7.77 -1.34 -29.55
C PRO A 72 -7.01 -2.58 -30.07
N ASP A 73 -7.15 -2.88 -31.36
CA ASP A 73 -6.52 -4.04 -32.00
C ASP A 73 -4.99 -3.92 -32.13
N GLU A 74 -4.46 -2.70 -32.04
CA GLU A 74 -3.02 -2.40 -32.14
C GLU A 74 -2.33 -2.46 -30.76
N VAL A 75 -3.10 -2.41 -29.67
CA VAL A 75 -2.58 -2.44 -28.30
C VAL A 75 -1.66 -3.63 -28.05
N PRO A 76 -1.99 -4.88 -28.42
CA PRO A 76 -1.13 -6.03 -28.15
C PRO A 76 0.24 -5.97 -28.82
N TYR A 77 0.39 -5.13 -29.85
CA TYR A 77 1.61 -4.99 -30.65
C TYR A 77 2.38 -3.69 -30.37
N THR A 78 1.85 -2.86 -29.47
CA THR A 78 2.42 -1.56 -29.14
C THR A 78 3.19 -1.65 -27.83
N GLU A 79 4.38 -1.04 -27.79
CA GLU A 79 5.17 -0.97 -26.56
C GLU A 79 4.60 0.12 -25.64
N GLY A 80 4.47 -0.20 -24.34
CA GLY A 80 3.96 0.76 -23.37
C GLY A 80 3.41 0.09 -22.11
N THR A 81 2.74 0.89 -21.29
CA THR A 81 2.05 0.40 -20.09
C THR A 81 0.57 0.21 -20.38
N VAL A 82 0.01 -0.88 -19.85
CA VAL A 82 -1.42 -1.18 -19.92
C VAL A 82 -1.95 -1.49 -18.52
N TYR A 83 -3.16 -1.02 -18.25
CA TYR A 83 -3.95 -1.36 -17.07
C TYR A 83 -5.08 -2.30 -17.49
N GLU A 84 -5.16 -3.45 -16.86
CA GLU A 84 -6.10 -4.52 -17.23
C GLU A 84 -6.86 -4.98 -15.98
N LEU A 85 -8.16 -5.25 -16.13
CA LEU A 85 -8.94 -5.98 -15.13
C LEU A 85 -8.58 -7.46 -15.23
N VAL A 86 -7.96 -8.02 -14.19
CA VAL A 86 -7.45 -9.41 -14.20
C VAL A 86 -8.24 -10.35 -13.30
N GLY A 87 -9.07 -9.81 -12.41
CA GLY A 87 -9.88 -10.63 -11.51
C GLY A 87 -11.01 -9.85 -10.88
N MET A 88 -12.07 -10.58 -10.55
CA MET A 88 -13.23 -10.08 -9.81
C MET A 88 -13.91 -11.21 -9.03
N ASN A 89 -14.69 -10.87 -8.01
CA ASN A 89 -15.53 -11.84 -7.29
C ASN A 89 -16.96 -11.91 -7.87
N LYS A 90 -17.73 -12.90 -7.46
CA LYS A 90 -19.14 -13.08 -7.91
C LYS A 90 -20.04 -11.89 -7.59
N GLU A 91 -19.79 -11.22 -6.46
CA GLU A 91 -20.54 -10.02 -6.08
C GLU A 91 -20.29 -8.85 -7.04
N ALA A 92 -19.05 -8.70 -7.51
CA ALA A 92 -18.69 -7.74 -8.55
C ALA A 92 -19.35 -8.04 -9.90
N GLU A 93 -19.43 -9.32 -10.29
CA GLU A 93 -20.18 -9.74 -11.48
C GLU A 93 -21.68 -9.44 -11.36
N ALA A 94 -22.24 -9.61 -10.17
CA ALA A 94 -23.64 -9.29 -9.86
C ALA A 94 -23.91 -7.78 -9.69
N GLY A 95 -22.88 -6.93 -9.71
CA GLY A 95 -23.00 -5.47 -9.52
C GLY A 95 -23.24 -5.04 -8.06
N ASN A 96 -23.00 -5.92 -7.09
CA ASN A 96 -23.21 -5.64 -5.66
C ASN A 96 -22.03 -4.87 -5.05
N VAL A 97 -21.96 -3.57 -5.35
CA VAL A 97 -20.84 -2.68 -5.03
C VAL A 97 -20.28 -2.83 -3.61
N PRO A 98 -21.09 -2.89 -2.51
CA PRO A 98 -20.58 -3.01 -1.15
C PRO A 98 -19.71 -4.25 -0.88
N LEU A 99 -19.90 -5.33 -1.64
CA LEU A 99 -19.15 -6.59 -1.49
C LEU A 99 -18.26 -6.89 -2.69
N SER A 100 -18.27 -6.02 -3.71
CA SER A 100 -17.48 -6.17 -4.92
C SER A 100 -15.98 -6.04 -4.63
N ILE A 101 -15.23 -6.96 -5.23
CA ILE A 101 -13.76 -6.94 -5.28
C ILE A 101 -13.35 -6.99 -6.74
N PHE A 102 -12.52 -6.03 -7.17
CA PHE A 102 -11.88 -6.03 -8.47
C PHE A 102 -10.35 -5.96 -8.31
N VAL A 103 -9.65 -6.62 -9.22
CA VAL A 103 -8.19 -6.63 -9.27
C VAL A 103 -7.74 -6.05 -10.60
N ILE A 104 -7.04 -4.90 -10.53
CA ILE A 104 -6.47 -4.24 -11.69
C ILE A 104 -4.97 -4.46 -11.68
N GLN A 105 -4.41 -4.85 -12.82
CA GLN A 105 -2.99 -5.09 -12.98
C GLN A 105 -2.38 -4.08 -13.94
N ARG A 106 -1.28 -3.48 -13.52
CA ARG A 106 -0.40 -2.68 -14.37
C ARG A 106 0.64 -3.59 -15.00
N VAL A 107 0.62 -3.62 -16.33
CA VAL A 107 1.44 -4.48 -17.18
C VAL A 107 2.35 -3.62 -18.05
N LYS A 108 3.65 -3.92 -18.05
CA LYS A 108 4.57 -3.34 -19.02
C LYS A 108 4.69 -4.26 -20.21
N GLN A 109 4.29 -3.77 -21.37
CA GLN A 109 4.46 -4.44 -22.65
C GLN A 109 5.79 -3.99 -23.26
N ARG A 110 6.62 -4.96 -23.63
CA ARG A 110 7.89 -4.71 -24.33
C ARG A 110 7.83 -5.41 -25.68
N LYS A 111 8.33 -4.75 -26.71
CA LYS A 111 8.39 -5.32 -28.06
C LYS A 111 9.11 -6.67 -27.98
N ALA A 112 8.43 -7.74 -28.40
CA ALA A 112 9.11 -8.99 -28.67
C ALA A 112 10.09 -8.68 -29.82
N GLY A 113 11.38 -8.93 -29.64
CA GLY A 113 12.40 -8.58 -30.64
C GLY A 113 12.01 -9.05 -32.04
N PHE A 114 12.48 -8.38 -33.09
CA PHE A 114 12.14 -8.56 -34.51
C PHE A 114 12.00 -10.06 -34.89
N ARG A 115 10.82 -10.61 -34.67
CA ARG A 115 10.44 -11.97 -34.98
C ARG A 115 9.06 -11.87 -35.57
N THR A 116 8.98 -12.03 -36.87
CA THR A 116 7.72 -12.33 -37.55
C THR A 116 7.35 -13.75 -37.18
N GLY A 117 6.10 -13.97 -36.79
CA GLY A 117 5.59 -15.31 -36.53
C GLY A 117 5.62 -16.17 -37.81
N PRO A 118 5.46 -17.50 -37.69
CA PRO A 118 5.20 -18.33 -38.86
C PRO A 118 3.98 -17.78 -39.62
N GLY A 119 4.18 -17.36 -40.87
CA GLY A 119 3.15 -16.70 -41.69
C GLY A 119 3.26 -15.16 -41.82
N GLY A 120 4.32 -14.53 -41.33
CA GLY A 120 4.56 -13.09 -41.52
C GLY A 120 3.70 -12.18 -40.64
N GLN A 121 2.94 -12.73 -39.70
CA GLN A 121 2.16 -11.93 -38.76
C GLN A 121 3.03 -11.31 -37.65
N PRO A 122 2.69 -10.09 -37.18
CA PRO A 122 3.37 -9.47 -36.06
C PRO A 122 3.15 -10.28 -34.78
N VAL A 123 4.22 -10.47 -34.00
CA VAL A 123 4.16 -11.17 -32.72
C VAL A 123 3.74 -10.17 -31.62
N PRO A 124 2.79 -10.53 -30.72
CA PRO A 124 2.40 -9.68 -29.60
C PRO A 124 3.59 -9.32 -28.70
N CYS A 125 3.54 -8.13 -28.11
CA CYS A 125 4.53 -7.68 -27.13
C CYS A 125 4.58 -8.63 -25.93
N ARG A 126 5.78 -8.86 -25.39
CA ARG A 126 5.95 -9.60 -24.13
C ARG A 126 5.41 -8.77 -22.99
N ARG A 127 4.59 -9.39 -22.15
CA ARG A 127 3.93 -8.76 -21.00
C ARG A 127 4.65 -9.10 -19.70
N ALA A 128 4.88 -8.09 -18.87
CA ALA A 128 5.42 -8.27 -17.53
C ALA A 128 4.53 -7.54 -16.50
N ALA A 129 3.98 -8.29 -15.55
CA ALA A 129 3.27 -7.74 -14.41
C ALA A 129 4.20 -6.85 -13.58
N GLN A 130 3.78 -5.64 -13.26
CA GLN A 130 4.58 -4.74 -12.42
C GLN A 130 3.90 -4.47 -11.07
N GLN A 131 2.63 -4.10 -11.09
CA GLN A 131 1.90 -3.69 -9.89
C GLN A 131 0.45 -4.15 -9.98
N MET A 132 -0.17 -4.36 -8.82
CA MET A 132 -1.58 -4.69 -8.69
C MET A 132 -2.29 -3.65 -7.84
N PHE A 133 -3.58 -3.47 -8.10
CA PHE A 133 -4.47 -2.58 -7.40
C PHE A 133 -5.75 -3.34 -7.09
N TYR A 134 -6.29 -3.09 -5.90
CA TYR A 134 -7.54 -3.68 -5.46
C TYR A 134 -8.59 -2.59 -5.38
N ILE A 135 -9.80 -2.87 -5.87
CA ILE A 135 -10.97 -2.05 -5.59
C ILE A 135 -11.92 -2.90 -4.76
N ILE A 136 -12.07 -2.54 -3.48
CA ILE A 136 -12.87 -3.28 -2.50
C ILE A 136 -13.96 -2.35 -2.01
N ALA A 137 -15.22 -2.75 -2.20
CA ALA A 137 -16.38 -1.94 -1.79
C ALA A 137 -16.34 -0.50 -2.34
N GLY A 138 -15.83 -0.34 -3.57
CA GLY A 138 -15.60 0.96 -4.21
C GLY A 138 -14.38 1.74 -3.72
N ASN A 139 -13.57 1.24 -2.79
CA ASN A 139 -12.32 1.88 -2.38
C ASN A 139 -11.15 1.26 -3.14
N ALA A 140 -10.36 2.07 -3.83
CA ALA A 140 -9.16 1.66 -4.54
C ALA A 140 -7.92 1.74 -3.63
N TYR A 141 -7.10 0.69 -3.69
CA TYR A 141 -5.84 0.54 -2.96
C TYR A 141 -4.75 0.02 -3.89
N LYS A 142 -3.51 0.41 -3.64
CA LYS A 142 -2.36 -0.29 -4.21
C LYS A 142 -2.11 -1.58 -3.43
N ALA A 143 -1.85 -2.68 -4.14
CA ALA A 143 -1.52 -3.94 -3.49
C ALA A 143 -0.18 -3.83 -2.74
N PRO A 144 -0.12 -4.26 -1.47
CA PRO A 144 1.13 -4.23 -0.71
C PRO A 144 2.11 -5.25 -1.28
N CYS A 145 3.39 -4.86 -1.36
CA CYS A 145 4.46 -5.80 -1.66
C CYS A 145 4.72 -6.65 -0.41
N LEU A 146 4.48 -7.96 -0.47
CA LEU A 146 4.67 -8.87 0.67
C LEU A 146 6.05 -8.73 1.29
N GLY A 147 7.11 -8.65 0.48
CA GLY A 147 8.48 -8.49 0.97
C GLY A 147 8.66 -7.25 1.85
N ARG A 148 8.08 -6.11 1.45
CA ARG A 148 8.13 -4.85 2.24
C ARG A 148 7.29 -4.92 3.50
N LEU A 149 6.16 -5.62 3.45
CA LEU A 149 5.32 -5.84 4.61
C LEU A 149 6.09 -6.68 5.66
N LEU A 150 6.72 -7.76 5.21
CA LEU A 150 7.55 -8.61 6.08
C LEU A 150 8.73 -7.84 6.66
N GLU A 151 9.47 -7.09 5.83
CA GLU A 151 10.59 -6.25 6.28
C GLU A 151 10.13 -5.25 7.35
N ARG A 152 9.03 -4.52 7.11
CA ARG A 152 8.46 -3.57 8.08
C ARG A 152 8.07 -4.24 9.40
N GLN A 153 7.43 -5.41 9.34
CA GLN A 153 7.04 -6.14 10.54
C GLN A 153 8.26 -6.63 11.33
N LEU A 154 9.29 -7.12 10.64
CA LEU A 154 10.55 -7.52 11.27
C LEU A 154 11.26 -6.33 11.91
N THR A 155 11.38 -5.20 11.21
CA THR A 155 11.97 -3.97 11.78
C THR A 155 11.21 -3.49 13.01
N MET A 156 9.87 -3.52 12.99
CA MET A 156 9.06 -3.16 14.16
C MET A 156 9.25 -4.15 15.32
N ALA A 157 9.44 -5.44 15.04
CA ALA A 157 9.73 -6.42 16.09
C ALA A 157 11.12 -6.18 16.71
N PHE A 158 12.14 -5.94 15.89
CA PHE A 158 13.51 -5.67 16.38
C PHE A 158 13.58 -4.38 17.21
N THR A 159 13.00 -3.29 16.72
CA THR A 159 12.96 -2.02 17.47
C THR A 159 12.27 -2.18 18.83
N ARG A 160 11.17 -2.93 18.91
CA ARG A 160 10.53 -3.24 20.20
C ARG A 160 11.42 -4.06 21.13
N VAL A 161 12.18 -5.02 20.60
CA VAL A 161 13.12 -5.80 21.40
C VAL A 161 14.25 -4.91 21.92
N ASP A 162 14.79 -4.03 21.07
CA ASP A 162 15.82 -3.06 21.47
C ASP A 162 15.31 -2.11 22.56
N ASP A 163 14.09 -1.59 22.42
CA ASP A 163 13.46 -0.73 23.44
C ASP A 163 13.31 -1.45 24.78
N ILE A 164 12.89 -2.72 24.77
CA ILE A 164 12.78 -3.55 25.98
C ILE A 164 14.17 -3.78 26.60
N LEU A 165 15.17 -4.15 25.79
CA LEU A 165 16.53 -4.38 26.27
C LEU A 165 17.15 -3.12 26.85
N ASN A 166 16.92 -1.96 26.23
CA ASN A 166 17.36 -0.66 26.75
C ASN A 166 16.67 -0.34 28.08
N THR A 167 15.36 -0.55 28.19
CA THR A 167 14.60 -0.38 29.44
C THR A 167 15.13 -1.30 30.55
N CYS A 168 15.41 -2.57 30.23
CA CYS A 168 16.02 -3.51 31.17
C CYS A 168 17.41 -3.03 31.59
N LYS A 169 18.26 -2.61 30.64
CA LYS A 169 19.60 -2.10 30.93
C LYS A 169 19.57 -0.89 31.85
N GLU A 170 18.62 0.03 31.68
CA GLU A 170 18.43 1.17 32.58
C GLU A 170 17.99 0.71 33.98
N THR A 171 17.01 -0.19 34.07
CA THR A 171 16.51 -0.71 35.34
C THR A 171 17.58 -1.46 36.13
N PHE A 172 18.36 -2.31 35.47
CA PHE A 172 19.44 -3.08 36.10
C PHE A 172 20.72 -2.25 36.29
N GLY A 173 21.01 -1.30 35.40
CA GLY A 173 22.15 -0.38 35.51
C GLY A 173 21.99 0.65 36.63
N MET A 174 20.75 1.03 36.97
CA MET A 174 20.43 1.87 38.12
C MET A 174 20.43 1.11 39.46
N SER A 175 20.55 -0.22 39.46
CA SER A 175 20.59 -1.02 40.71
C SER A 175 22.00 -1.18 41.29
N SER A 176 23.06 -0.78 40.57
CA SER A 176 24.46 -0.90 41.03
C SER A 176 25.01 0.34 41.75
N SER A 177 24.27 1.45 41.82
CA SER A 177 24.71 2.71 42.45
C SER A 177 23.91 3.11 43.71
N GLY A 178 23.01 2.25 44.21
CA GLY A 178 22.17 2.53 45.37
C GLY A 178 22.42 1.69 46.63
N LEU A 179 23.45 0.82 46.64
CA LEU A 179 23.62 -0.20 47.70
C LEU A 179 24.71 0.12 48.73
N LEU A 180 25.07 1.40 48.90
CA LEU A 180 25.87 1.88 50.03
C LEU A 180 25.47 3.30 50.42
N GLN A 181 24.26 3.46 50.95
CA GLN A 181 23.97 4.56 51.87
C GLN A 181 23.16 3.97 53.02
N GLY A 182 23.86 3.21 53.86
CA GLY A 182 23.43 2.93 55.21
C GLY A 182 23.62 4.22 56.00
N ASP A 183 22.55 4.96 56.20
CA ASP A 183 22.45 5.88 57.33
C ASP A 183 21.64 5.17 58.40
N ASP A 184 22.38 4.76 59.42
CA ASP A 184 21.88 4.25 60.69
C ASP A 184 20.89 5.26 61.28
N ASN A 185 19.65 4.83 61.54
CA ASN A 185 18.77 5.54 62.44
C ASN A 185 17.93 4.55 63.25
N GLU A 186 18.61 3.95 64.22
CA GLU A 186 18.03 3.33 65.40
C GLU A 186 17.89 4.40 66.50
N LEU A 187 16.88 4.23 67.37
CA LEU A 187 16.50 5.00 68.58
C LEU A 187 15.33 5.97 68.34
N THR A 188 14.20 5.97 69.05
CA THR A 188 13.61 5.09 70.07
C THR A 188 12.19 5.62 70.35
N GLU A 189 11.23 4.72 70.48
CA GLU A 189 10.21 4.62 71.55
C GLU A 189 9.53 5.88 72.17
N LYS A 190 8.20 5.70 72.42
CA LYS A 190 7.25 6.45 73.28
C LYS A 190 6.45 7.56 72.56
N ALA A 191 5.13 7.70 72.68
CA ALA A 191 4.17 7.18 73.65
C ALA A 191 2.72 7.19 73.10
N LEU A 192 1.91 6.35 73.75
CA LEU A 192 0.45 6.33 73.91
C LEU A 192 -0.40 7.55 73.50
N GLY A 193 -1.58 7.23 72.96
CA GLY A 193 -2.82 8.01 73.06
C GLY A 193 -3.81 7.60 71.97
N LYS A 194 -4.62 6.52 72.09
CA LYS A 194 -5.91 6.40 72.80
C LYS A 194 -6.93 7.52 72.46
N HIS A 195 -8.17 7.06 72.18
CA HIS A 195 -9.41 7.76 71.76
C HIS A 195 -9.58 7.88 70.24
N GLY A 196 -10.66 7.45 69.58
CA GLY A 196 -12.00 7.03 70.02
C GLY A 196 -13.05 7.65 69.07
N GLY A 197 -14.05 6.86 68.63
CA GLY A 197 -15.21 7.33 67.85
C GLY A 197 -15.26 6.68 66.45
N CYS A 198 -16.11 5.69 66.13
CA CYS A 198 -17.58 5.56 66.24
C CYS A 198 -18.35 6.53 65.32
N GLY A 199 -19.15 5.95 64.41
CA GLY A 199 -20.04 6.65 63.46
C GLY A 199 -19.98 6.03 62.05
N SER A 200 -20.58 4.87 61.73
CA SER A 200 -22.01 4.61 61.48
C SER A 200 -22.68 5.47 60.39
N VAL A 201 -22.94 4.82 59.23
CA VAL A 201 -24.20 4.78 58.42
C VAL A 201 -24.71 6.13 57.84
N ALA A 202 -25.08 6.31 56.57
CA ALA A 202 -26.07 5.60 55.74
C ALA A 202 -25.89 5.98 54.24
N ARG A 203 -26.12 5.03 53.32
CA ARG A 203 -27.16 5.03 52.26
C ARG A 203 -27.12 6.18 51.26
#